data_AF-A0A349G6F9-F1
#
_entry.id   AF-A0A349G6F9-F1
#
_cell.length_a   1.000
_cell.length_b   1.000
_cell.length_c   1.000
_cell.angle_alpha   90.00
_cell.angle_beta   90.00
_cell.angle_gamma   90.00
#
_symmetry.space_group_name_H-M   'P 1'
#
loop_
_entity.id
_entity.type
_entity.pdbx_description
1 polymer ?
#
loop_
_entity_poly.entity_id
_entity_poly.type
_entity_poly.pdbx_seq_one_letter_code
_entity_poly.pdbx_strand_id
1 'polypeptide(L)'
;MRGNNMMPFETNVTDLDAIGLRRSRRKYLSTPMTQRTVDYLKSEITKFNQDSGLSIFLLEDGSQAFNGITKSYGMLKGVRSLIVLKGASSDAHLKEKCGYYGERLVLDATKLGLGTCWVAGTYNRKDPVFKCDDDEEVICVITIGHVEEEKSMGEQLTHKLTHRKTKPASEFYSLHHFDEKAPEWFLRGIESVMKAPSAVNSQPVHFVFDKLKHQITAHVSGKRPTDLIDLGIAKLHFEIVTGGTFALGNGGNFYHENYKNDFS
;
A
#
# COMPACT_ATOMS: atom_id res chain seq x y z
N MET A 1 -32.52 13.10 -7.48
CA MET A 1 -31.95 12.22 -6.44
C MET A 1 -30.90 13.04 -5.71
N ARG A 2 -31.06 13.29 -4.41
CA ARG A 2 -30.13 14.13 -3.64
C ARG A 2 -28.86 13.31 -3.39
N GLY A 3 -27.72 13.80 -3.90
CA GLY A 3 -26.42 13.24 -3.60
C GLY A 3 -26.21 13.27 -2.08
N ASN A 4 -25.94 12.11 -1.50
CA ASN A 4 -25.57 12.01 -0.09
C ASN A 4 -24.15 12.58 0.01
N ASN A 5 -24.02 13.88 0.25
CA ASN A 5 -22.75 14.48 0.65
C ASN A 5 -22.42 13.92 2.03
N MET A 6 -21.73 12.79 2.05
CA MET A 6 -21.18 12.20 3.25
C MET A 6 -20.23 13.24 3.86
N MET A 7 -20.53 13.68 5.09
CA MET A 7 -19.66 14.60 5.84
C MET A 7 -18.25 14.00 5.91
N PRO A 8 -17.19 14.79 5.69
CA PRO A 8 -15.81 14.31 5.78
C PRO A 8 -15.59 13.56 7.11
N PHE A 9 -14.80 12.50 7.06
CA PHE A 9 -14.25 11.94 8.30
C PHE A 9 -13.23 12.95 8.82
N GLU A 10 -13.63 13.79 9.79
CA GLU A 10 -12.71 14.71 10.45
C GLU A 10 -11.75 13.88 11.31
N THR A 11 -10.56 13.64 10.78
CA THR A 11 -9.42 13.16 11.54
C THR A 11 -8.38 14.27 11.53
N ASN A 12 -7.71 14.50 12.66
CA ASN A 12 -6.56 15.41 12.71
C ASN A 12 -5.26 14.73 12.23
N VAL A 13 -5.38 13.54 11.63
CA VAL A 13 -4.25 12.70 11.20
C VAL A 13 -4.06 12.93 9.70
N THR A 14 -2.95 13.58 9.34
CA THR A 14 -2.59 13.82 7.94
C THR A 14 -2.06 12.52 7.28
N ASP A 15 -1.89 12.52 5.96
CA ASP A 15 -1.23 11.40 5.27
C ASP A 15 0.21 11.18 5.76
N LEU A 16 0.92 12.27 6.11
CA LEU A 16 2.26 12.20 6.68
C LEU A 16 2.25 11.53 8.06
N ASP A 17 1.28 11.87 8.90
CA ASP A 17 1.09 11.22 10.20
C ASP A 17 0.75 9.74 10.01
N ALA A 18 -0.15 9.42 9.07
CA ALA A 18 -0.56 8.06 8.76
C ALA A 18 0.62 7.19 8.32
N ILE A 19 1.52 7.71 7.47
CA ILE A 19 2.77 7.03 7.08
C ILE A 19 3.63 6.71 8.33
N GLY A 20 3.73 7.66 9.25
CA GLY A 20 4.47 7.51 10.51
C GLY A 20 3.85 6.50 11.47
N LEU A 21 2.52 6.43 11.53
CA LEU A 21 1.74 5.61 12.47
C LEU A 21 1.50 4.19 11.97
N ARG A 22 1.36 3.99 10.65
CA ARG A 22 0.97 2.71 10.05
C ARG A 22 1.94 1.60 10.43
N ARG A 23 1.41 0.48 10.94
CA ARG A 23 2.15 -0.75 11.22
C ARG A 23 1.34 -1.93 10.74
N SER A 24 2.02 -2.99 10.29
CA SER A 24 1.34 -4.26 10.00
C SER A 24 0.80 -4.87 11.30
N ARG A 25 -0.52 -4.97 11.41
CA ARG A 25 -1.25 -5.58 12.53
C ARG A 25 -1.85 -6.90 12.12
N ARG A 26 -1.75 -7.90 12.99
CA ARG A 26 -2.15 -9.28 12.67
C ARG A 26 -3.07 -9.91 13.70
N LYS A 27 -3.40 -9.20 14.77
CA LYS A 27 -4.40 -9.61 15.76
C LYS A 27 -5.50 -8.55 15.80
N TYR A 28 -6.71 -8.97 15.47
CA TYR A 28 -7.88 -8.10 15.38
C TYR A 28 -8.87 -8.40 16.51
N LEU A 29 -9.56 -7.36 16.96
CA LEU A 29 -10.67 -7.44 17.89
C LEU A 29 -11.94 -7.90 17.17
N SER A 30 -12.87 -8.50 17.91
CA SER A 30 -14.17 -8.95 17.37
C SER A 30 -15.14 -7.80 17.09
N THR A 31 -14.87 -6.61 17.62
CA THR A 31 -15.67 -5.40 17.42
C THR A 31 -15.77 -5.08 15.93
N PRO A 32 -16.97 -5.05 15.33
CA PRO A 32 -17.15 -4.64 13.95
C PRO A 32 -16.81 -3.17 13.74
N MET A 33 -16.39 -2.81 12.52
CA MET A 33 -16.29 -1.41 12.12
C MET A 33 -17.68 -0.77 12.15
N THR A 34 -17.76 0.52 12.48
CA THR A 34 -19.03 1.25 12.44
C THR A 34 -19.55 1.37 11.01
N GLN A 35 -20.87 1.51 10.84
CA GLN A 35 -21.45 1.72 9.50
C GLN A 35 -20.85 2.94 8.80
N ARG A 36 -20.61 4.03 9.54
CA ARG A 36 -19.97 5.25 9.01
C ARG A 36 -18.57 4.96 8.45
N THR A 37 -17.78 4.15 9.14
CA THR A 37 -16.44 3.72 8.69
C THR A 37 -16.53 2.87 7.42
N VAL A 38 -17.47 1.92 7.38
CA VAL A 38 -17.71 1.06 6.21
C VAL A 38 -18.12 1.89 5.00
N ASP A 39 -19.06 2.83 5.17
CA ASP A 39 -19.55 3.70 4.10
C ASP A 39 -18.45 4.61 3.56
N TYR A 40 -17.61 5.16 4.45
CA TYR A 40 -16.42 5.93 4.05
C TYR A 40 -15.47 5.10 3.19
N LEU A 41 -15.06 3.91 3.65
CA LEU A 41 -14.15 3.04 2.89
C LEU A 41 -14.74 2.64 1.53
N LYS A 42 -16.05 2.33 1.47
CA LYS A 42 -16.74 2.01 0.20
C LYS A 42 -16.79 3.20 -0.75
N SER A 43 -16.95 4.42 -0.24
CA SER A 43 -16.88 5.65 -1.04
C SER A 43 -15.49 5.85 -1.63
N GLU A 44 -14.42 5.72 -0.84
CA GLU A 44 -13.04 5.85 -1.34
C GLU A 44 -12.71 4.76 -2.35
N ILE A 45 -13.09 3.51 -2.09
CA ILE A 45 -12.98 2.41 -3.05
C ILE A 45 -13.68 2.74 -4.37
N THR A 46 -14.87 3.34 -4.33
CA THR A 46 -15.61 3.71 -5.54
C THR A 46 -14.84 4.74 -6.38
N LYS A 47 -14.28 5.77 -5.73
CA LYS A 47 -13.45 6.78 -6.40
C LYS A 47 -12.19 6.16 -6.98
N PHE A 48 -11.47 5.36 -6.19
CA PHE A 48 -10.24 4.72 -6.65
C PHE A 48 -10.48 3.75 -7.80
N ASN A 49 -11.60 3.01 -7.82
CA ASN A 49 -11.96 2.18 -8.96
C ASN A 49 -12.21 3.01 -10.23
N GLN A 50 -12.89 4.17 -10.10
CA GLN A 50 -13.10 5.08 -11.22
C GLN A 50 -11.78 5.63 -11.78
N ASP A 51 -10.86 6.05 -10.91
CA ASP A 51 -9.58 6.64 -11.30
C ASP A 51 -8.60 5.61 -11.89
N SER A 52 -8.64 4.38 -11.39
CA SER A 52 -7.64 3.35 -11.69
C SER A 52 -8.07 2.33 -12.75
N GLY A 53 -9.38 2.14 -12.93
CA GLY A 53 -9.95 1.01 -13.66
C GLY A 53 -9.87 -0.33 -12.90
N LEU A 54 -9.55 -0.31 -11.60
CA LEU A 54 -9.61 -1.48 -10.73
C LEU A 54 -11.04 -1.81 -10.31
N SER A 55 -11.21 -3.00 -9.75
CA SER A 55 -12.48 -3.51 -9.21
C SER A 55 -12.33 -3.87 -7.72
N ILE A 56 -11.70 -2.97 -6.95
CA ILE A 56 -11.49 -3.13 -5.51
C ILE A 56 -12.85 -3.24 -4.80
N PHE A 57 -12.95 -4.08 -3.77
CA PHE A 57 -14.12 -4.10 -2.91
C PHE A 57 -13.79 -4.42 -1.44
N LEU A 58 -14.66 -3.96 -0.54
CA LEU A 58 -14.62 -4.30 0.88
C LEU A 58 -15.47 -5.55 1.12
N LEU A 59 -14.84 -6.63 1.55
CA LEU A 59 -15.52 -7.81 2.06
C LEU A 59 -15.63 -7.69 3.58
N GLU A 60 -16.83 -7.40 4.07
CA GLU A 60 -17.07 -7.15 5.49
C GLU A 60 -16.90 -8.41 6.35
N ASP A 61 -17.16 -9.60 5.78
CA ASP A 61 -16.91 -10.90 6.41
C ASP A 61 -16.27 -11.89 5.42
N GLY A 62 -14.94 -11.93 5.43
CA GLY A 62 -14.09 -12.91 4.77
C GLY A 62 -13.44 -13.89 5.74
N SER A 63 -13.99 -14.04 6.96
CA SER A 63 -13.41 -14.90 8.00
C SER A 63 -13.16 -16.33 7.50
N GLN A 64 -14.05 -16.87 6.67
CA GLN A 64 -13.92 -18.21 6.07
C GLN A 64 -12.67 -18.39 5.20
N ALA A 65 -12.24 -17.34 4.48
CA ALA A 65 -11.02 -17.40 3.69
C ALA A 65 -9.74 -17.53 4.54
N PHE A 66 -9.83 -17.17 5.82
CA PHE A 66 -8.76 -17.22 6.81
C PHE A 66 -8.95 -18.31 7.89
N ASN A 67 -10.06 -19.06 7.85
CA ASN A 67 -10.31 -20.18 8.74
C ASN A 67 -9.46 -21.40 8.34
N GLY A 68 -8.51 -21.77 9.20
CA GLY A 68 -7.65 -22.96 9.08
C GLY A 68 -6.18 -22.71 9.43
N ILE A 69 -5.59 -23.59 10.25
CA ILE A 69 -4.19 -23.50 10.73
C ILE A 69 -3.18 -23.38 9.57
N THR A 70 -3.48 -23.97 8.41
CA THR A 70 -2.61 -24.02 7.22
C THR A 70 -2.68 -22.77 6.35
N LYS A 71 -3.71 -21.92 6.47
CA LYS A 71 -3.95 -20.83 5.51
C LYS A 71 -3.16 -19.56 5.82
N SER A 72 -2.89 -19.25 7.09
CA SER A 72 -2.06 -18.10 7.52
C SER A 72 -0.81 -18.50 8.30
N TYR A 73 -0.50 -19.80 8.40
CA TYR A 73 0.48 -20.37 9.35
C TYR A 73 0.27 -19.89 10.80
N GLY A 74 -0.97 -19.58 11.19
CA GLY A 74 -1.30 -19.02 12.51
C GLY A 74 -0.83 -17.57 12.74
N MET A 75 -0.33 -16.89 11.71
CA MET A 75 0.21 -15.53 11.81
C MET A 75 -0.86 -14.45 11.92
N LEU A 76 -2.10 -14.74 11.51
CA LEU A 76 -3.25 -13.83 11.56
C LEU A 76 -4.32 -14.38 12.50
N LYS A 77 -4.89 -13.52 13.36
CA LYS A 77 -5.94 -13.87 14.34
C LYS A 77 -7.07 -12.86 14.29
N GLY A 78 -8.32 -13.36 14.30
CA GLY A 78 -9.52 -12.51 14.36
C GLY A 78 -9.85 -11.77 13.07
N VAL A 79 -9.27 -12.17 11.92
CA VAL A 79 -9.54 -11.53 10.63
C VAL A 79 -11.01 -11.72 10.27
N ARG A 80 -11.69 -10.60 10.02
CA ARG A 80 -13.09 -10.59 9.57
C ARG A 80 -13.22 -9.81 8.27
N SER A 81 -12.82 -8.55 8.26
CA SER A 81 -12.97 -7.70 7.07
C SER A 81 -11.69 -7.65 6.24
N LEU A 82 -11.87 -7.61 4.92
CA LEU A 82 -10.80 -7.60 3.93
C LEU A 82 -11.07 -6.52 2.89
N ILE A 83 -10.04 -5.80 2.46
CA ILE A 83 -10.06 -5.09 1.19
C ILE A 83 -9.46 -6.03 0.16
N VAL A 84 -10.23 -6.35 -0.87
CA VAL A 84 -9.84 -7.26 -1.95
C VAL A 84 -9.40 -6.42 -3.14
N LEU A 85 -8.14 -6.57 -3.55
CA LEU A 85 -7.54 -5.83 -4.65
C LEU A 85 -7.55 -6.71 -5.90
N LYS A 86 -8.36 -6.35 -6.88
CA LYS A 86 -8.53 -7.07 -8.14
C LYS A 86 -8.80 -6.11 -9.30
N GLY A 87 -8.72 -6.63 -10.52
CA GLY A 87 -9.07 -5.92 -11.75
C GLY A 87 -8.79 -6.78 -12.97
N ALA A 88 -8.97 -6.20 -14.16
CA ALA A 88 -8.82 -6.90 -15.43
C ALA A 88 -7.41 -7.50 -15.60
N SER A 89 -7.34 -8.81 -15.85
CA SER A 89 -6.11 -9.58 -16.04
C SER A 89 -5.27 -9.10 -17.23
N SER A 90 -5.90 -8.37 -18.17
CA SER A 90 -5.25 -7.76 -19.33
C SER A 90 -4.54 -6.44 -19.03
N ASP A 91 -4.76 -5.82 -17.86
CA ASP A 91 -4.10 -4.58 -17.47
C ASP A 91 -2.63 -4.84 -17.09
N ALA A 92 -1.71 -4.39 -17.95
CA ALA A 92 -0.27 -4.53 -17.77
C ALA A 92 0.26 -3.90 -16.47
N HIS A 93 -0.48 -2.94 -15.88
CA HIS A 93 -0.12 -2.24 -14.66
C HIS A 93 -0.96 -2.65 -13.45
N LEU A 94 -1.77 -3.71 -13.56
CA LEU A 94 -2.72 -4.15 -12.53
C LEU A 94 -2.08 -4.22 -11.14
N LYS A 95 -0.93 -4.90 -11.01
CA LYS A 95 -0.24 -5.08 -9.72
C LYS A 95 0.26 -3.77 -9.11
N GLU A 96 0.79 -2.87 -9.92
CA GLU A 96 1.27 -1.56 -9.48
C GLU A 96 0.11 -0.68 -9.03
N LYS A 97 -0.99 -0.64 -9.80
CA LYS A 97 -2.21 0.06 -9.41
C LYS A 97 -2.77 -0.49 -8.10
N CYS A 98 -2.84 -1.82 -7.94
CA CYS A 98 -3.28 -2.44 -6.69
C CYS A 98 -2.40 -2.02 -5.51
N GLY A 99 -1.07 -1.94 -5.70
CA GLY A 99 -0.15 -1.42 -4.68
C GLY A 99 -0.44 0.03 -4.32
N TYR A 100 -0.55 0.89 -5.34
CA TYR A 100 -0.78 2.32 -5.18
C TYR A 100 -2.12 2.64 -4.49
N TYR A 101 -3.24 2.18 -5.06
CA TYR A 101 -4.57 2.47 -4.52
C TYR A 101 -4.88 1.65 -3.25
N GLY A 102 -4.30 0.46 -3.12
CA GLY A 102 -4.38 -0.31 -1.88
C GLY A 102 -3.69 0.40 -0.72
N GLU A 103 -2.53 1.04 -0.94
CA GLU A 103 -1.86 1.78 0.12
C GLU A 103 -2.58 3.08 0.48
N ARG A 104 -3.26 3.75 -0.47
CA ARG A 104 -4.18 4.85 -0.13
C ARG A 104 -5.24 4.41 0.88
N LEU A 105 -5.87 3.25 0.65
CA LEU A 105 -6.85 2.68 1.58
C LEU A 105 -6.23 2.25 2.92
N VAL A 106 -4.97 1.83 2.93
CA VAL A 106 -4.22 1.53 4.18
C VAL A 106 -3.97 2.78 5.00
N LEU A 107 -3.58 3.88 4.36
CA LEU A 107 -3.38 5.17 5.04
C LEU A 107 -4.73 5.73 5.53
N ASP A 108 -5.80 5.59 4.74
CA ASP A 108 -7.16 5.91 5.17
C ASP A 108 -7.60 5.10 6.39
N ALA A 109 -7.40 3.77 6.37
CA ALA A 109 -7.67 2.92 7.51
C ALA A 109 -6.86 3.34 8.75
N THR A 110 -5.60 3.75 8.56
CA THR A 110 -4.74 4.22 9.65
C THR A 110 -5.27 5.52 10.25
N LYS A 111 -5.71 6.49 9.42
CA LYS A 111 -6.36 7.74 9.86
C LYS A 111 -7.65 7.47 10.66
N LEU A 112 -8.32 6.35 10.38
CA LEU A 112 -9.52 5.88 11.10
C LEU A 112 -9.20 5.07 12.37
N GLY A 113 -7.92 4.91 12.73
CA GLY A 113 -7.48 4.15 13.91
C GLY A 113 -7.58 2.62 13.74
N LEU A 114 -7.67 2.12 12.51
CA LEU A 114 -7.75 0.70 12.21
C LEU A 114 -6.37 0.09 11.95
N GLY A 115 -6.21 -1.18 12.32
CA GLY A 115 -5.03 -1.95 11.96
C GLY A 115 -5.17 -2.57 10.57
N THR A 116 -4.05 -2.70 9.85
CA THR A 116 -4.02 -3.32 8.52
C THR A 116 -2.86 -4.30 8.34
N CYS A 117 -3.00 -5.26 7.42
CA CYS A 117 -1.87 -6.06 6.95
C CYS A 117 -2.08 -6.50 5.49
N TRP A 118 -1.07 -6.26 4.66
CA TRP A 118 -0.98 -6.83 3.32
C TRP A 118 -0.81 -8.35 3.39
N VAL A 119 -1.61 -9.07 2.59
CA VAL A 119 -1.57 -10.54 2.47
C VAL A 119 -1.61 -10.94 1.00
N ALA A 120 -0.49 -11.41 0.48
CA ALA A 120 -0.36 -11.84 -0.92
C ALA A 120 -0.31 -13.37 -1.08
N GLY A 121 0.17 -14.14 -0.10
CA GLY A 121 0.44 -15.58 -0.29
C GLY A 121 -0.39 -16.54 0.55
N THR A 122 -0.99 -16.07 1.64
CA THR A 122 -1.47 -16.93 2.73
C THR A 122 -2.98 -16.80 2.93
N TYR A 123 -3.76 -17.12 1.89
CA TYR A 123 -5.22 -17.25 1.92
C TYR A 123 -5.72 -18.12 0.76
N ASN A 124 -6.95 -18.64 0.86
CA ASN A 124 -7.55 -19.45 -0.20
C ASN A 124 -8.03 -18.56 -1.36
N ARG A 125 -7.18 -18.28 -2.36
CA ARG A 125 -7.55 -17.45 -3.53
C ARG A 125 -8.76 -17.96 -4.33
N LYS A 126 -9.07 -19.26 -4.25
CA LYS A 126 -10.21 -19.89 -4.93
C LYS A 126 -11.50 -19.83 -4.13
N ASP A 127 -11.49 -19.20 -2.96
CA ASP A 127 -12.68 -19.08 -2.13
C ASP A 127 -13.73 -18.21 -2.83
N PRO A 128 -15.00 -18.68 -2.97
CA PRO A 128 -16.04 -17.93 -3.65
C PRO A 128 -16.31 -16.54 -3.06
N VAL A 129 -15.90 -16.29 -1.81
CA VAL A 129 -16.04 -14.97 -1.17
C VAL A 129 -15.28 -13.86 -1.90
N PHE A 130 -14.25 -14.19 -2.69
CA PHE A 130 -13.44 -13.21 -3.40
C PHE A 130 -14.04 -12.69 -4.71
N LYS A 131 -15.24 -13.16 -5.12
CA LYS A 131 -16.03 -12.70 -6.28
C LYS A 131 -15.17 -12.12 -7.41
N CYS A 132 -14.71 -12.97 -8.32
CA CYS A 132 -13.86 -12.59 -9.44
C CYS A 132 -14.56 -13.00 -10.74
N ASP A 133 -14.67 -12.09 -11.69
CA ASP A 133 -15.16 -12.41 -13.02
C ASP A 133 -14.05 -13.11 -13.83
N ASP A 134 -14.41 -13.78 -14.93
CA ASP A 134 -13.47 -14.63 -15.69
C ASP A 134 -12.30 -13.87 -16.31
N ASP A 135 -12.47 -12.57 -16.58
CA ASP A 135 -11.44 -11.68 -17.12
C ASP A 135 -10.65 -10.94 -16.04
N GLU A 136 -10.95 -11.16 -14.76
CA GLU A 136 -10.29 -10.50 -13.64
C GLU A 136 -9.37 -11.43 -12.84
N GLU A 137 -8.39 -10.83 -12.16
CA GLU A 137 -7.52 -11.52 -11.22
C GLU A 137 -7.50 -10.81 -9.87
N VAL A 138 -7.63 -11.58 -8.78
CA VAL A 138 -7.34 -11.13 -7.42
C VAL A 138 -5.82 -11.05 -7.23
N ILE A 139 -5.27 -9.86 -7.05
CA ILE A 139 -3.84 -9.66 -6.86
C ILE A 139 -3.42 -9.98 -5.42
N CYS A 140 -4.08 -9.35 -4.44
CA CYS A 140 -3.83 -9.54 -3.02
C CYS A 140 -5.00 -9.03 -2.18
N VAL A 141 -4.93 -9.25 -0.87
CA VAL A 141 -5.92 -8.72 0.08
C VAL A 141 -5.22 -7.96 1.19
N ILE A 142 -5.94 -7.02 1.79
CA ILE A 142 -5.51 -6.28 2.96
C ILE A 142 -6.49 -6.60 4.09
N THR A 143 -6.02 -7.24 5.15
CA THR A 143 -6.83 -7.45 6.35
C THR A 143 -7.01 -6.11 7.06
N ILE A 144 -8.23 -5.81 7.54
CA ILE A 144 -8.56 -4.54 8.17
C ILE A 144 -9.52 -4.75 9.36
N GLY A 145 -9.32 -3.99 10.43
CA GLY A 145 -10.23 -3.99 11.58
C GLY A 145 -9.65 -3.33 12.83
N HIS A 146 -10.43 -3.34 13.91
CA HIS A 146 -9.99 -2.85 15.21
C HIS A 146 -8.89 -3.73 15.79
N VAL A 147 -7.94 -3.08 16.46
CA VAL A 147 -6.76 -3.72 17.05
C VAL A 147 -6.50 -3.10 18.42
N GLU A 148 -5.81 -3.84 19.28
CA GLU A 148 -5.26 -3.28 20.52
C GLU A 148 -4.25 -2.17 20.21
N GLU A 149 -3.99 -1.25 21.12
CA GLU A 149 -2.95 -0.23 20.93
C GLU A 149 -1.58 -0.88 20.69
N GLU A 150 -1.20 -1.81 21.57
CA GLU A 150 0.06 -2.52 21.51
C GLU A 150 0.03 -3.82 20.69
N LYS A 151 1.17 -4.17 20.10
CA LYS A 151 1.33 -5.45 19.40
C LYS A 151 1.33 -6.61 20.40
N SER A 152 0.52 -7.62 20.12
CA SER A 152 0.54 -8.87 20.88
C SER A 152 1.87 -9.62 20.77
N MET A 153 2.18 -10.49 21.73
CA MET A 153 3.39 -11.32 21.69
C MET A 153 3.52 -12.13 20.37
N GLY A 154 2.40 -12.64 19.84
CA GLY A 154 2.38 -13.36 18.57
C GLY A 154 2.71 -12.47 17.36
N GLU A 155 2.25 -11.22 17.36
CA GLU A 155 2.62 -10.23 16.33
C GLU A 155 4.10 -9.88 16.42
N GLN A 156 4.62 -9.68 17.63
CA GLN A 156 6.04 -9.37 17.86
C GLN A 156 6.95 -10.54 17.41
N LEU A 157 6.56 -11.78 17.69
CA LEU A 157 7.30 -12.97 17.25
C LEU A 157 7.26 -13.10 15.72
N THR A 158 6.08 -12.98 15.11
CA THR A 158 5.93 -13.01 13.64
C THR A 158 6.78 -11.94 12.98
N HIS A 159 6.79 -10.73 13.54
CA HIS A 159 7.64 -9.64 13.08
C HIS A 159 9.11 -10.04 13.15
N LYS A 160 9.62 -10.53 14.28
CA LYS A 160 11.03 -10.95 14.38
C LYS A 160 11.43 -12.06 13.39
N LEU A 161 10.52 -12.99 13.08
CA LEU A 161 10.81 -14.13 12.20
C LEU A 161 10.75 -13.79 10.70
N THR A 162 9.88 -12.86 10.31
CA THR A 162 9.56 -12.62 8.90
C THR A 162 10.01 -11.25 8.39
N HIS A 163 10.24 -10.30 9.30
CA HIS A 163 10.59 -8.92 8.97
C HIS A 163 12.11 -8.77 8.83
N ARG A 164 12.55 -8.32 7.65
CA ARG A 164 13.94 -7.89 7.45
C ARG A 164 14.16 -6.51 8.09
N LYS A 165 15.41 -6.19 8.39
CA LYS A 165 15.77 -4.83 8.82
C LYS A 165 15.55 -3.83 7.68
N THR A 166 15.15 -2.61 8.03
CA THR A 166 15.12 -1.50 7.08
C THR A 166 16.52 -1.23 6.54
N LYS A 167 16.66 -1.10 5.23
CA LYS A 167 17.94 -0.77 4.59
C LYS A 167 18.31 0.69 4.90
N PRO A 168 19.60 1.06 4.90
CA PRO A 168 19.97 2.47 4.94
C PRO A 168 19.45 3.21 3.70
N ALA A 169 19.16 4.51 3.83
CA ALA A 169 18.60 5.34 2.75
C ALA A 169 19.42 5.27 1.45
N SER A 170 20.75 5.19 1.54
CA SER A 170 21.66 5.11 0.39
C SER A 170 21.48 3.86 -0.48
N GLU A 171 20.83 2.80 0.03
CA GLU A 171 20.52 1.59 -0.75
C GLU A 171 19.20 1.69 -1.53
N PHE A 172 18.44 2.78 -1.37
CA PHE A 172 17.18 2.99 -2.09
C PHE A 172 17.35 3.77 -3.39
N TYR A 173 18.52 4.34 -3.67
CA TYR A 173 18.67 5.19 -4.85
C TYR A 173 20.07 5.17 -5.47
N SER A 174 20.14 5.57 -6.73
CA SER A 174 21.37 5.93 -7.44
C SER A 174 21.25 7.34 -8.01
N LEU A 175 22.33 8.10 -7.89
CA LEU A 175 22.45 9.44 -8.46
C LEU A 175 23.35 9.37 -9.69
N HIS A 176 22.85 9.82 -10.82
CA HIS A 176 23.61 9.90 -12.06
C HIS A 176 23.81 11.36 -12.44
N HIS A 177 25.04 11.71 -12.82
CA HIS A 177 25.44 13.07 -13.20
C HIS A 177 25.25 14.11 -12.07
N PHE A 178 25.58 13.71 -10.83
CA PHE A 178 25.64 14.60 -9.67
C PHE A 178 27.09 14.81 -9.25
N ASP A 179 27.49 16.07 -9.09
CA ASP A 179 28.79 16.44 -8.51
C ASP A 179 28.73 16.43 -6.97
N GLU A 180 27.53 16.54 -6.40
CA GLU A 180 27.26 16.61 -4.96
C GLU A 180 26.22 15.57 -4.50
N LYS A 181 25.69 15.72 -3.28
CA LYS A 181 24.66 14.86 -2.70
C LYS A 181 23.30 15.06 -3.39
N ALA A 182 22.40 14.10 -3.19
CA ALA A 182 21.01 14.24 -3.62
C ALA A 182 20.35 15.48 -3.00
N PRO A 183 19.43 16.16 -3.69
CA PRO A 183 18.63 17.24 -3.13
C PRO A 183 17.85 16.79 -1.90
N GLU A 184 17.74 17.65 -0.89
CA GLU A 184 17.11 17.31 0.39
C GLU A 184 15.65 16.87 0.24
N TRP A 185 14.89 17.47 -0.68
CA TRP A 185 13.51 17.07 -0.93
C TRP A 185 13.39 15.64 -1.46
N PHE A 186 14.36 15.20 -2.28
CA PHE A 186 14.40 13.84 -2.80
C PHE A 186 14.69 12.87 -1.66
N LEU A 187 15.64 13.22 -0.77
CA LEU A 187 15.94 12.44 0.43
C LEU A 187 14.73 12.29 1.36
N ARG A 188 13.93 13.35 1.56
CA ARG A 188 12.66 13.24 2.30
C ARG A 188 11.67 12.26 1.65
N GLY A 189 11.61 12.24 0.31
CA GLY A 189 10.86 11.24 -0.44
C GLY A 189 11.36 9.82 -0.16
N ILE A 190 12.68 9.60 -0.19
CA ILE A 190 13.29 8.31 0.16
C ILE A 190 13.00 7.90 1.61
N GLU A 191 13.07 8.82 2.56
CA GLU A 191 12.73 8.55 3.97
C GLU A 191 11.27 8.11 4.16
N SER A 192 10.35 8.64 3.34
CA SER A 192 8.96 8.19 3.30
C SER A 192 8.84 6.77 2.76
N VAL A 193 9.55 6.48 1.67
CA VAL A 193 9.60 5.14 1.06
C VAL A 193 10.16 4.10 2.02
N MET A 194 11.15 4.45 2.83
CA MET A 194 11.70 3.56 3.87
C MET A 194 10.65 3.12 4.91
N LYS A 195 9.57 3.90 5.08
CA LYS A 195 8.44 3.58 5.96
C LYS A 195 7.33 2.80 5.26
N ALA A 196 7.35 2.75 3.93
CA ALA A 196 6.37 2.03 3.13
C ALA A 196 6.41 0.52 3.43
N PRO A 197 5.25 -0.16 3.52
CA PRO A 197 5.25 -1.61 3.63
C PRO A 197 5.80 -2.25 2.34
N SER A 198 6.49 -3.38 2.50
CA SER A 198 6.82 -4.26 1.37
C SER A 198 6.76 -5.72 1.82
N ALA A 199 6.59 -6.64 0.88
CA ALA A 199 6.54 -8.07 1.18
C ALA A 199 7.81 -8.51 1.96
N VAL A 200 7.61 -9.13 3.13
CA VAL A 200 8.65 -9.52 4.11
C VAL A 200 9.65 -8.40 4.46
N ASN A 201 9.23 -7.14 4.31
CA ASN A 201 10.06 -5.95 4.36
C ASN A 201 11.30 -6.01 3.46
N SER A 202 11.14 -6.58 2.27
CA SER A 202 12.25 -6.75 1.33
C SER A 202 12.75 -5.44 0.72
N GLN A 203 11.94 -4.38 0.78
CA GLN A 203 12.24 -3.03 0.27
C GLN A 203 12.88 -3.11 -1.12
N PRO A 204 12.15 -3.65 -2.12
CA PRO A 204 12.75 -4.04 -3.40
C PRO A 204 12.94 -2.86 -4.36
N VAL A 205 12.35 -1.70 -4.04
CA VAL A 205 12.30 -0.54 -4.92
C VAL A 205 13.63 0.22 -4.88
N HIS A 206 14.08 0.64 -6.06
CA HIS A 206 15.29 1.43 -6.27
C HIS A 206 14.98 2.64 -7.14
N PHE A 207 15.31 3.83 -6.67
CA PHE A 207 15.11 5.08 -7.38
C PHE A 207 16.36 5.46 -8.17
N VAL A 208 16.19 6.01 -9.36
CA VAL A 208 17.30 6.58 -10.14
C VAL A 208 16.99 8.03 -10.38
N PHE A 209 17.87 8.92 -9.93
CA PHE A 209 17.81 10.34 -10.22
C PHE A 209 18.95 10.69 -11.19
N ASP A 210 18.60 11.06 -12.41
CA ASP A 210 19.55 11.49 -13.44
C ASP A 210 19.42 13.00 -13.68
N LYS A 211 20.42 13.76 -13.22
CA LYS A 211 20.43 15.23 -13.34
C LYS A 211 20.43 15.66 -14.81
N LEU A 212 21.23 15.00 -15.65
CA LEU A 212 21.41 15.37 -17.05
C LEU A 212 20.16 15.09 -17.89
N LYS A 213 19.46 13.98 -17.61
CA LYS A 213 18.22 13.63 -18.32
C LYS A 213 16.96 14.28 -17.77
N HIS A 214 17.08 15.02 -16.68
CA HIS A 214 15.96 15.58 -15.95
C HIS A 214 14.91 14.54 -15.53
N GLN A 215 15.37 13.38 -15.06
CA GLN A 215 14.51 12.22 -14.80
C GLN A 215 14.70 11.63 -13.42
N ILE A 216 13.57 11.31 -12.79
CA ILE A 216 13.51 10.45 -11.62
C ILE A 216 12.62 9.28 -11.95
N THR A 217 13.10 8.07 -11.71
CA THR A 217 12.37 6.83 -11.99
C THR A 217 12.47 5.90 -10.79
N ALA A 218 11.49 5.01 -10.62
CA ALA A 218 11.49 3.98 -9.59
C ALA A 218 11.40 2.59 -10.23
N HIS A 219 12.25 1.68 -9.78
CA HIS A 219 12.45 0.37 -10.37
C HIS A 219 12.35 -0.76 -9.35
N VAL A 220 11.90 -1.92 -9.80
CA VAL A 220 12.03 -3.19 -9.07
C VAL A 220 12.59 -4.28 -9.97
N SER A 221 13.25 -5.27 -9.36
CA SER A 221 13.87 -6.38 -10.10
C SER A 221 12.88 -7.35 -10.76
N GLY A 222 11.61 -7.35 -10.32
CA GLY A 222 10.58 -8.28 -10.80
C GLY A 222 10.80 -9.73 -10.38
N LYS A 223 11.70 -10.02 -9.43
CA LYS A 223 12.03 -11.37 -8.99
C LYS A 223 10.96 -11.99 -8.10
N ARG A 224 10.16 -11.17 -7.39
CA ARG A 224 9.02 -11.64 -6.61
C ARG A 224 7.70 -11.26 -7.28
N PRO A 225 6.66 -12.10 -7.16
CA PRO A 225 5.32 -11.75 -7.62
C PRO A 225 4.76 -10.45 -7.03
N THR A 226 5.24 -10.04 -5.86
CA THR A 226 4.83 -8.82 -5.13
C THR A 226 5.63 -7.58 -5.49
N ASP A 227 6.74 -7.69 -6.23
CA ASP A 227 7.66 -6.56 -6.46
C ASP A 227 6.93 -5.37 -7.13
N LEU A 228 6.04 -5.62 -8.10
CA LEU A 228 5.25 -4.55 -8.73
C LEU A 228 4.19 -3.94 -7.81
N ILE A 229 3.68 -4.71 -6.84
CA ILE A 229 2.79 -4.17 -5.79
C ILE A 229 3.62 -3.22 -4.92
N ASP A 230 4.77 -3.69 -4.45
CA ASP A 230 5.70 -2.92 -3.62
C ASP A 230 6.18 -1.63 -4.34
N LEU A 231 6.31 -1.66 -5.67
CA LEU A 231 6.59 -0.47 -6.50
C LEU A 231 5.48 0.59 -6.39
N GLY A 232 4.22 0.18 -6.55
CA GLY A 232 3.07 1.10 -6.44
C GLY A 232 2.96 1.74 -5.06
N ILE A 233 3.19 0.95 -4.01
CA ILE A 233 3.23 1.43 -2.62
C ILE A 233 4.34 2.48 -2.44
N ALA A 234 5.56 2.18 -2.89
CA ALA A 234 6.68 3.11 -2.76
C ALA A 234 6.48 4.42 -3.54
N LYS A 235 5.95 4.34 -4.77
CA LYS A 235 5.61 5.53 -5.57
C LYS A 235 4.64 6.44 -4.83
N LEU A 236 3.56 5.89 -4.27
CA LEU A 236 2.60 6.67 -3.47
C LEU A 236 3.29 7.39 -2.30
N HIS A 237 4.10 6.68 -1.52
CA HIS A 237 4.79 7.26 -0.36
C HIS A 237 5.72 8.40 -0.74
N PHE A 238 6.42 8.26 -1.87
CA PHE A 238 7.29 9.30 -2.40
C PHE A 238 6.46 10.52 -2.83
N GLU A 239 5.38 10.30 -3.60
CA GLU A 239 4.47 11.34 -4.09
C GLU A 239 3.84 12.17 -2.96
N ILE A 240 3.35 11.53 -1.90
CA ILE A 240 2.70 12.20 -0.77
C ILE A 240 3.64 13.25 -0.13
N VAL A 241 4.94 12.94 -0.03
CA VAL A 241 5.92 13.84 0.63
C VAL A 241 6.48 14.87 -0.33
N THR A 242 6.54 14.55 -1.62
CA THR A 242 7.24 15.39 -2.60
C THR A 242 6.31 16.22 -3.48
N GLY A 243 5.00 15.94 -3.53
CA GLY A 243 4.03 16.77 -4.26
C GLY A 243 4.05 16.62 -5.79
N GLY A 244 4.50 15.46 -6.30
CA GLY A 244 4.47 15.12 -7.72
C GLY A 244 3.72 13.81 -8.00
N THR A 245 3.89 13.26 -9.20
CA THR A 245 3.26 12.00 -9.63
C THR A 245 4.16 11.18 -10.54
N PHE A 246 4.22 9.87 -10.35
CA PHE A 246 4.88 8.95 -11.26
C PHE A 246 3.94 8.51 -12.38
N ALA A 247 4.45 8.41 -13.60
CA ALA A 247 3.84 7.56 -14.61
C ALA A 247 3.82 6.10 -14.14
N LEU A 248 2.78 5.37 -14.55
CA LEU A 248 2.71 3.92 -14.36
C LEU A 248 3.88 3.21 -15.08
N GLY A 249 4.24 2.06 -14.57
CA GLY A 249 5.28 1.18 -15.10
C GLY A 249 6.54 1.14 -14.25
N ASN A 250 7.22 -0.01 -14.33
CA ASN A 250 8.55 -0.20 -13.77
C ASN A 250 9.55 0.69 -14.53
N GLY A 251 10.01 1.77 -13.91
CA GLY A 251 10.79 2.82 -14.57
C GLY A 251 9.97 3.99 -15.13
N GLY A 252 8.70 4.13 -14.78
CA GLY A 252 7.91 5.32 -15.10
C GLY A 252 8.53 6.59 -14.50
N ASN A 253 8.54 7.68 -15.26
CA ASN A 253 9.09 8.98 -14.86
C ASN A 253 8.23 9.65 -13.78
N PHE A 254 8.88 10.34 -12.86
CA PHE A 254 8.27 11.25 -11.90
C PHE A 254 8.13 12.66 -12.48
N TYR A 255 6.99 13.31 -12.22
CA TYR A 255 6.66 14.66 -12.66
C TYR A 255 6.22 15.52 -11.49
N HIS A 256 6.71 16.75 -11.41
CA HIS A 256 6.42 17.73 -10.36
C HIS A 256 6.56 19.13 -10.96
N GLU A 257 5.58 19.99 -10.74
CA GLU A 257 5.52 21.34 -11.33
C GLU A 257 6.71 22.26 -10.99
N ASN A 258 7.46 22.00 -9.90
CA ASN A 258 8.56 22.86 -9.44
C ASN A 258 9.96 22.49 -10.01
N TYR A 259 10.06 21.52 -10.93
CA TYR A 259 11.33 20.92 -11.38
C TYR A 259 12.34 21.83 -12.07
N LYS A 260 11.95 22.99 -12.60
CA LYS A 260 12.82 23.75 -13.50
C LYS A 260 14.06 24.35 -12.84
N ASN A 261 14.06 24.52 -11.51
CA ASN A 261 15.17 25.15 -10.78
C ASN A 261 16.14 24.15 -10.14
N ASP A 262 15.83 22.85 -10.13
CA ASP A 262 16.61 21.83 -9.41
C ASP A 262 17.63 21.12 -10.31
N PHE A 263 17.53 21.35 -11.61
CA PHE A 263 18.45 20.84 -12.61
C PHE A 263 19.52 21.85 -13.03
N SER A 264 19.40 23.10 -12.57
CA SER A 264 20.43 24.12 -12.69
C SER A 264 21.65 23.87 -11.81
#